data_AF-A0A2I0NTY2-F1
#
_entry.id   AF-A0A2I0NTY2-F1
#
_cell.length_a   1.000
_cell.length_b   1.000
_cell.length_c   1.000
_cell.angle_alpha   90.00
_cell.angle_beta   90.00
_cell.angle_gamma   90.00
#
_symmetry.space_group_name_H-M   'P 1'
#
loop_
_entity.id
_entity.type
_entity.pdbx_description
1 polymer ?
#
loop_
_entity_poly.entity_id
_entity_poly.type
_entity_poly.pdbx_seq_one_letter_code
_entity_poly.pdbx_strand_id
1 'polypeptide(L)' 'DKMKAKLNIEHPALPARSLVIVKITEIFECKPGPKAGAKLI' A
#
# COMPACT_ATOMS: atom_id res chain seq x y z
N ASP A 1 0.13 -20.18 -10.91
CA ASP A 1 -1.31 -19.81 -10.82
C ASP A 1 -2.04 -20.07 -9.49
N LYS A 2 -1.40 -20.53 -8.40
CA LYS A 2 -2.09 -20.70 -7.10
C LYS A 2 -2.44 -19.38 -6.39
N MET A 3 -1.62 -18.34 -6.57
CA MET A 3 -1.80 -17.03 -5.91
C MET A 3 -3.02 -16.27 -6.45
N LYS A 4 -3.22 -16.25 -7.77
CA LYS A 4 -4.37 -15.59 -8.42
C LYS A 4 -5.70 -16.21 -8.01
N ALA A 5 -5.74 -17.54 -7.92
CA ALA A 5 -6.94 -18.28 -7.51
C ALA A 5 -7.37 -17.92 -6.07
N LYS A 6 -6.42 -17.85 -5.12
CA LYS A 6 -6.71 -17.44 -3.74
C LYS A 6 -7.26 -16.00 -3.65
N LEU A 7 -6.65 -15.08 -4.38
CA LEU A 7 -7.07 -13.67 -4.38
C LEU A 7 -8.47 -13.46 -4.97
N ASN A 8 -8.81 -14.18 -6.04
CA ASN A 8 -10.16 -14.13 -6.61
C ASN A 8 -11.22 -14.71 -5.66
N ILE A 9 -10.85 -15.66 -4.79
CA ILE A 9 -11.76 -16.25 -3.79
C ILE A 9 -11.97 -15.28 -2.62
N GLU A 10 -10.89 -14.67 -2.11
CA GLU A 10 -10.97 -13.75 -0.95
C GLU A 10 -11.57 -12.37 -1.34
N HIS A 11 -11.33 -11.92 -2.56
CA HIS A 11 -11.76 -10.61 -3.05
C HIS A 11 -12.38 -10.70 -4.45
N PRO A 12 -13.58 -11.29 -4.59
CA PRO A 12 -14.22 -11.55 -5.89
C PRO A 12 -14.60 -10.28 -6.65
N ALA A 13 -14.71 -9.13 -5.97
CA ALA A 13 -15.01 -7.85 -6.57
C ALA A 13 -13.81 -7.21 -7.30
N LEU A 14 -12.59 -7.74 -7.13
CA LEU A 14 -11.37 -7.16 -7.69
C LEU A 14 -10.66 -8.20 -8.58
N PRO A 15 -10.61 -7.99 -9.91
CA PRO A 15 -9.93 -8.92 -10.79
C PRO A 15 -8.43 -8.96 -10.47
N ALA A 16 -7.91 -10.15 -10.15
CA ALA A 16 -6.49 -10.38 -9.78
C ALA A 16 -5.45 -10.02 -10.86
N ARG A 17 -5.84 -9.40 -11.98
CA ARG A 17 -4.93 -8.87 -13.00
C ARG A 17 -4.25 -7.56 -12.59
N SER A 18 -4.81 -6.79 -11.64
CA SER A 18 -4.29 -5.45 -11.33
C SER A 18 -4.42 -5.05 -9.84
N LEU A 19 -4.16 -5.98 -8.91
CA LEU A 19 -4.13 -5.64 -7.48
C LEU A 19 -2.76 -5.06 -7.10
N VAL A 20 -2.71 -3.77 -6.79
CA VAL A 20 -1.54 -3.12 -6.17
C VAL A 20 -1.79 -3.04 -4.67
N ILE A 21 -1.13 -3.91 -3.90
CA ILE A 21 -1.20 -3.87 -2.44
C ILE A 21 -0.18 -2.82 -1.96
N VAL A 22 -0.66 -1.64 -1.55
CA VAL A 22 0.19 -0.58 -1.00
C VAL A 22 0.18 -0.70 0.52
N LYS A 23 1.34 -0.98 1.11
CA LYS A 23 1.56 -0.90 2.56
C LYS A 23 2.38 0.35 2.85
N ILE A 24 1.82 1.27 3.63
CA ILE A 24 2.57 2.42 4.14
C ILE A 24 3.60 1.89 5.14
N THR A 25 4.88 2.09 4.85
CA THR A 25 5.97 1.66 5.73
C THR A 25 6.34 2.75 6.72
N GLU A 26 6.42 4.00 6.24
CA GLU A 26 6.90 5.14 7.00
C GLU A 26 6.26 6.43 6.48
N ILE A 27 6.13 7.41 7.37
CA ILE A 27 5.51 8.70 7.07
C ILE A 27 6.47 9.80 7.53
N PHE A 28 6.73 10.76 6.65
CA PHE A 28 7.66 11.88 6.89
C PHE A 28 6.98 13.22 6.66
N GLU A 29 7.40 14.24 7.42
CA GLU A 29 6.98 15.63 7.20
C GLU A 29 7.73 16.23 6.01
N CYS A 30 7.00 16.54 4.93
CA CYS A 30 7.57 17.09 3.71
C CYS A 30 7.40 18.61 3.59
N LYS A 31 6.68 19.25 4.51
CA LYS A 31 6.53 20.71 4.50
C LYS A 31 7.87 21.38 4.84
N PRO A 32 8.23 22.47 4.13
CA PRO A 32 9.38 23.27 4.48
C PRO A 32 9.26 23.80 5.92
N GLY A 33 10.31 23.62 6.71
CA GLY A 33 10.37 24.10 8.09
C GLY A 33 11.35 23.32 8.95
N PRO A 34 11.47 23.67 10.25
CA PRO A 34 12.45 23.05 11.16
C PRO A 34 12.26 21.53 11.38
N LYS A 35 11.09 20.99 11.01
CA LYS A 35 10.75 19.58 11.14
C LYS A 35 10.71 18.85 9.78
N ALA A 36 11.16 19.48 8.70
CA ALA A 36 11.23 18.84 7.39
C ALA A 36 12.10 17.57 7.47
N GLY A 37 11.58 16.47 6.91
CA GLY A 37 12.20 15.15 6.95
C GLY A 37 12.02 14.39 8.26
N ALA A 38 11.31 14.93 9.26
CA ALA A 38 11.04 14.22 10.50
C ALA A 38 10.00 13.10 10.30
N LYS A 39 10.19 11.97 10.98
CA LYS A 39 9.23 10.86 11.01
C LYS A 39 8.00 11.24 11.83
N LEU A 40 6.80 11.01 11.29
CA LEU A 40 5.54 11.40 11.90
C LEU A 40 4.88 10.29 12.74
N ILE A 41 5.02 9.03 12.32
CA ILE A 41 4.43 7.83 12.98
C ILE A 41 5.46 6.72 13.01
#